data_AF-A0A5R9G7C3-F1
#
_entry.id   AF-A0A5R9G7C3-F1
#
_cell.length_a   1.000
_cell.length_b   1.000
_cell.length_c   1.000
_cell.angle_alpha   90.00
_cell.angle_beta   90.00
_cell.angle_gamma   90.00
#
_symmetry.space_group_name_H-M   'P 1'
#
loop_
_entity.id
_entity.type
_entity.pdbx_description
1 polymer ?
#
loop_
_entity_poly.entity_id
_entity_poly.type
_entity_poly.pdbx_seq_one_letter_code
_entity_poly.pdbx_strand_id
1 'polypeptide(L)'
;MTSSLNRPALTLEESIRQLYNRVERQTIGAASSETHVIASDRRIVVVARGLPVVRNADYEQALRTEFAAELGCRIESLRTRVSLSDDEKMEIFEIGRPLH
;
A
#
# COMPACT_ATOMS: atom_id res chain seq x y z
N MET A 1 23.94 27.21 1.40
CA MET A 1 24.32 25.87 1.87
C MET A 1 23.11 24.96 1.74
N THR A 2 22.91 24.35 0.57
CA THR A 2 21.83 23.39 0.35
C THR A 2 22.32 22.03 0.80
N SER A 3 21.98 21.66 2.03
CA SER A 3 22.07 20.27 2.47
C SER A 3 21.07 19.46 1.65
N SER A 4 21.50 18.99 0.47
CA SER A 4 20.83 17.90 -0.22
C SER A 4 20.96 16.69 0.71
N LEU A 5 19.95 16.51 1.55
CA LEU A 5 19.75 15.30 2.32
C LEU A 5 19.69 14.15 1.31
N ASN A 6 20.80 13.44 1.22
CA ASN A 6 20.98 12.19 0.49
C ASN A 6 20.05 11.16 1.15
N ARG A 7 18.74 11.25 0.90
CA ARG A 7 17.79 10.22 1.30
C ARG A 7 18.14 9.00 0.46
N PRO A 8 18.47 7.85 1.06
CA PRO A 8 18.60 6.62 0.30
C PRO A 8 17.29 6.41 -0.48
N ALA A 9 17.40 6.01 -1.74
CA ALA A 9 16.23 5.58 -2.49
C ALA A 9 15.55 4.47 -1.69
N LEU A 10 14.30 4.70 -1.29
CA LEU A 10 13.51 3.68 -0.60
C LEU A 10 13.40 2.47 -1.54
N THR A 11 13.41 1.27 -0.97
CA THR A 11 13.07 0.09 -1.76
C THR A 11 11.63 0.24 -2.28
N LEU A 12 11.31 -0.48 -3.35
CA LEU A 12 9.95 -0.50 -3.90
C LEU A 12 8.92 -0.86 -2.82
N GLU A 13 9.22 -1.91 -2.04
CA GLU A 13 8.38 -2.39 -0.93
C GLU A 13 8.21 -1.33 0.16
N GLU A 14 9.28 -0.60 0.49
CA GLU A 14 9.23 0.48 1.46
C GLU A 14 8.40 1.67 0.96
N SER A 15 8.48 1.99 -0.32
CA SER A 15 7.67 3.04 -0.95
C SER A 15 6.19 2.67 -0.94
N ILE A 16 5.87 1.42 -1.31
CA ILE A 16 4.51 0.88 -1.24
C ILE A 16 3.99 0.90 0.20
N ARG A 17 4.83 0.51 1.17
CA ARG A 17 4.47 0.51 2.60
C ARG A 17 4.08 1.91 3.08
N GLN A 18 4.88 2.91 2.73
CA GLN A 18 4.62 4.30 3.10
C GLN A 18 3.35 4.84 2.46
N LEU A 19 3.15 4.58 1.17
CA LEU A 19 1.94 4.96 0.45
C LEU A 19 0.70 4.32 1.07
N TYR A 20 0.74 3.02 1.29
CA TYR A 20 -0.37 2.27 1.89
C TYR A 20 -0.74 2.82 3.26
N ASN A 21 0.24 3.01 4.15
CA ASN A 21 0.00 3.56 5.49
C ASN A 21 -0.50 5.01 5.45
N ARG A 22 -0.07 5.80 4.45
CA ARG A 22 -0.57 7.16 4.24
C ARG A 22 -2.04 7.15 3.83
N VAL A 23 -2.41 6.31 2.87
CA VAL A 23 -3.80 6.16 2.43
C VAL A 23 -4.69 5.67 3.58
N GLU A 24 -4.23 4.71 4.37
CA GLU A 24 -4.96 4.27 5.56
C GLU A 24 -5.21 5.44 6.53
N ARG A 25 -4.16 6.21 6.83
CA ARG A 25 -4.28 7.38 7.72
C ARG A 25 -5.24 8.44 7.18
N GLN A 26 -5.22 8.71 5.88
CA GLN A 26 -6.07 9.73 5.25
C GLN A 26 -7.55 9.35 5.23
N THR A 27 -7.86 8.06 5.07
CA THR A 27 -9.23 7.59 4.81
C THR A 27 -9.89 6.98 6.04
N ILE A 28 -9.10 6.44 6.97
CA ILE A 28 -9.58 5.72 8.16
C ILE A 28 -9.20 6.46 9.44
N GLY A 29 -8.27 7.42 9.37
CA GLY A 29 -7.77 8.16 10.54
C GLY A 29 -6.76 7.38 11.39
N ALA A 30 -6.34 6.20 10.93
CA ALA A 30 -5.34 5.36 11.59
C ALA A 30 -4.48 4.63 10.55
N ALA A 31 -3.23 4.32 10.90
CA ALA A 31 -2.35 3.48 10.11
C ALA A 31 -2.13 2.15 10.83
N SER A 32 -1.90 1.08 10.07
CA SER A 32 -1.49 -0.20 10.61
C SER A 32 -0.23 -0.09 11.46
N SER A 33 -0.17 -0.82 12.57
CA SER A 33 0.98 -0.84 13.49
C SER A 33 2.16 -1.60 12.90
N GLU A 34 1.88 -2.57 12.04
CA GLU A 34 2.88 -3.31 11.28
C GLU A 34 2.38 -3.51 9.86
N THR A 35 3.26 -3.31 8.87
CA THR A 35 2.92 -3.46 7.45
C THR A 35 4.10 -4.10 6.74
N HIS A 36 3.90 -5.31 6.22
CA HIS A 36 4.84 -6.01 5.36
C HIS A 36 4.35 -5.96 3.92
N VAL A 37 5.29 -5.74 3.00
CA VAL A 37 4.99 -5.67 1.58
C VAL A 37 5.87 -6.66 0.85
N ILE A 38 5.26 -7.44 -0.03
CA ILE A 38 5.95 -8.30 -0.99
C ILE A 38 5.52 -7.84 -2.38
N ALA A 39 6.47 -7.33 -3.15
CA ALA A 39 6.25 -6.91 -4.52
C ALA A 39 6.86 -7.93 -5.49
N SER A 40 6.05 -8.50 -6.38
CA SER A 40 6.50 -9.51 -7.35
C SER A 40 5.82 -9.30 -8.69
N ASP A 41 6.60 -8.95 -9.72
CA ASP A 41 6.17 -8.72 -11.11
C ASP A 41 4.90 -7.85 -11.19
N ARG A 42 3.72 -8.48 -11.26
CA ARG A 42 2.40 -7.83 -11.39
C ARG A 42 1.51 -7.94 -10.15
N ARG A 43 2.08 -8.32 -9.02
CA ARG A 43 1.35 -8.50 -7.76
C ARG A 43 2.07 -7.80 -6.63
N ILE A 44 1.26 -7.20 -5.77
CA ILE A 44 1.71 -6.62 -4.52
C ILE A 44 0.87 -7.24 -3.43
N VAL A 45 1.51 -7.87 -2.47
CA VAL A 45 0.86 -8.42 -1.28
C VAL A 45 1.22 -7.52 -0.12
N VAL A 46 0.21 -7.00 0.57
CA VAL A 46 0.37 -6.23 1.79
C VAL A 46 -0.23 -7.02 2.93
N VAL A 47 0.59 -7.35 3.92
CA VAL A 47 0.15 -7.93 5.19
C VAL A 47 0.23 -6.83 6.22
N ALA A 48 -0.90 -6.46 6.80
CA ALA A 48 -1.00 -5.34 7.70
C ALA A 48 -1.67 -5.77 9.00
N ARG A 49 -1.07 -5.38 10.13
CA ARG A 49 -1.60 -5.59 11.47
C ARG A 49 -2.14 -4.26 12.01
N GLY A 50 -3.38 -4.25 12.49
CA GLY A 50 -4.01 -3.06 13.02
C GLY A 50 -5.53 -3.11 12.94
N LEU A 51 -6.14 -1.93 13.02
CA LEU A 51 -7.59 -1.78 13.08
C LEU A 51 -8.25 -2.50 11.89
N PRO A 52 -9.35 -3.24 12.12
CA PRO A 52 -10.07 -3.88 11.05
C PRO A 52 -10.65 -2.80 10.12
N VAL A 53 -9.99 -2.60 8.98
CA VAL A 53 -10.39 -1.58 8.02
C VAL A 53 -11.71 -1.97 7.39
N VAL A 54 -12.74 -1.16 7.61
CA VAL A 54 -13.97 -1.25 6.81
C VAL A 54 -13.62 -0.70 5.43
N ARG A 55 -13.56 -1.60 4.44
CA ARG A 55 -13.29 -1.25 3.06
C ARG A 55 -14.43 -0.34 2.58
N ASN A 56 -14.12 0.93 2.34
CA ASN A 56 -15.05 1.89 1.74
C ASN A 56 -14.55 2.29 0.35
N ALA A 57 -15.45 2.82 -0.48
CA ALA A 57 -15.12 3.22 -1.85
C ALA A 57 -14.00 4.28 -1.88
N ASP A 58 -13.96 5.16 -0.87
CA ASP A 58 -12.96 6.22 -0.74
C ASP A 58 -11.54 5.67 -0.52
N TYR A 59 -11.39 4.62 0.29
CA TYR A 59 -10.12 3.93 0.52
C TYR A 59 -9.59 3.30 -0.77
N GLU A 60 -10.43 2.57 -1.49
CA GLU A 60 -10.02 1.95 -2.76
C GLU A 60 -9.65 2.98 -3.82
N GLN A 61 -10.44 4.05 -3.91
CA GLN A 61 -10.18 5.12 -4.86
C GLN A 61 -8.89 5.87 -4.51
N ALA A 62 -8.64 6.13 -3.23
CA ALA A 62 -7.41 6.76 -2.75
C ALA A 62 -6.20 5.87 -3.07
N LEU A 63 -6.26 4.56 -2.77
CA LEU A 63 -5.20 3.62 -3.13
C LEU A 63 -4.91 3.64 -4.63
N ARG A 64 -5.93 3.51 -5.48
CA ARG A 64 -5.75 3.54 -6.95
C ARG A 64 -5.10 4.83 -7.43
N THR A 65 -5.54 5.96 -6.88
CA THR A 65 -5.06 7.30 -7.27
C THR A 65 -3.60 7.49 -6.86
N GLU A 66 -3.27 7.18 -5.61
CA GLU A 66 -1.94 7.36 -5.05
C GLU A 66 -0.94 6.38 -5.67
N PHE A 67 -1.31 5.11 -5.89
CA PHE A 67 -0.46 4.15 -6.60
C PHE A 67 -0.12 4.59 -8.03
N ALA A 68 -1.11 5.15 -8.75
CA ALA A 68 -0.89 5.66 -10.09
C ALA A 68 0.00 6.91 -10.09
N ALA A 69 -0.13 7.78 -9.09
CA ALA A 69 0.67 8.99 -8.97
C ALA A 69 2.13 8.71 -8.58
N GLU A 70 2.37 7.83 -7.60
CA GLU A 70 3.72 7.61 -7.08
C GLU A 70 4.50 6.52 -7.83
N LEU A 71 3.84 5.42 -8.20
CA LEU A 71 4.50 4.28 -8.84
C LEU A 71 4.26 4.25 -10.36
N GLY A 72 3.44 5.18 -10.87
CA GLY A 72 2.99 5.19 -12.26
C GLY A 72 2.11 3.99 -12.65
N CYS A 73 1.80 3.10 -11.70
CA CYS A 73 1.15 1.83 -11.97
C CYS A 73 -0.33 1.89 -11.60
N ARG A 74 -1.17 1.27 -12.42
CA ARG A 74 -2.60 1.15 -12.14
C ARG A 74 -2.88 -0.18 -11.44
N ILE A 75 -3.53 -0.10 -10.28
CA ILE A 75 -4.17 -1.26 -9.66
C ILE A 75 -5.36 -1.62 -10.55
N GLU A 76 -5.34 -2.82 -11.12
CA GLU A 76 -6.42 -3.37 -11.93
C GLU A 76 -7.45 -4.02 -11.00
N SER A 77 -6.98 -4.89 -10.10
CA SER A 77 -7.81 -5.63 -9.17
C SER A 77 -7.30 -5.51 -7.75
N LEU A 78 -8.24 -5.35 -6.81
CA LEU A 78 -8.01 -5.49 -5.39
C LEU A 78 -8.64 -6.81 -4.96
N ARG A 79 -7.84 -7.88 -5.01
CA ARG A 79 -8.32 -9.23 -4.68
C ARG A 79 -8.18 -9.48 -3.18
N THR A 80 -9.35 -9.71 -2.60
CA THR A 80 -9.67 -10.43 -1.37
C THR A 80 -8.73 -10.23 -0.17
N ARG A 81 -9.25 -9.49 0.82
CA ARG A 81 -8.78 -9.50 2.20
C ARG A 81 -8.86 -10.91 2.76
N VAL A 82 -7.73 -11.52 3.06
CA VAL A 82 -7.72 -12.69 3.96
C VAL A 82 -7.53 -12.12 5.36
N SER A 83 -8.54 -12.26 6.21
CA SER A 83 -8.34 -12.04 7.65
C SER A 83 -7.44 -13.18 8.14
N LEU A 84 -6.24 -12.83 8.57
CA LEU A 84 -5.30 -13.79 9.14
C LEU A 84 -5.55 -13.96 10.64
N SER A 85 -6.00 -12.88 11.31
CA SER A 85 -6.46 -12.84 12.70
C SER A 85 -7.50 -11.71 12.89
N ASP A 86 -7.92 -11.47 14.15
CA ASP A 86 -8.79 -10.35 14.52
C ASP A 86 -8.16 -8.97 14.21
N ASP A 87 -6.83 -8.91 14.20
CA ASP A 87 -6.03 -7.69 14.01
C ASP A 87 -5.08 -7.76 12.81
N GLU A 88 -5.15 -8.79 11.97
CA GLU A 88 -4.24 -8.99 10.83
C GLU A 88 -5.01 -9.24 9.53
N LYS A 89 -4.63 -8.52 8.48
CA LYS A 89 -5.21 -8.63 7.14
C LYS A 89 -4.13 -8.78 6.08
N MET A 90 -4.43 -9.56 5.05
CA MET A 90 -3.65 -9.62 3.82
C MET A 90 -4.47 -9.05 2.66
N GLU A 91 -3.92 -8.08 1.93
CA GLU A 91 -4.50 -7.48 0.74
C GLU A 91 -3.61 -7.74 -0.47
N ILE A 92 -4.22 -8.16 -1.59
CA ILE A 92 -3.49 -8.46 -2.82
C ILE A 92 -3.92 -7.51 -3.92
N PHE A 93 -2.97 -6.74 -4.44
CA PHE A 93 -3.15 -5.84 -5.57
C PHE A 93 -2.61 -6.51 -6.84
N GLU A 94 -3.42 -6.59 -7.88
CA GLU A 94 -2.97 -6.89 -9.24
C GLU A 94 -2.75 -5.57 -9.98
N ILE A 95 -1.57 -5.41 -10.59
CA ILE A 95 -1.21 -4.21 -11.35
C ILE A 95 -1.11 -4.52 -12.84
N GLY A 96 -1.48 -3.55 -13.68
CA GLY A 96 -1.58 -3.74 -15.12
C GLY A 96 -0.23 -3.84 -15.86
N ARG A 97 0.87 -3.51 -15.19
CA ARG A 97 2.23 -3.53 -15.73
C ARG A 97 3.25 -3.92 -14.66
N PRO A 98 4.43 -4.46 -15.04
CA PRO A 98 5.47 -4.81 -14.08
C PRO A 98 5.97 -3.60 -13.29
N LEU A 99 6.41 -3.83 -12.04
CA LEU A 99 7.13 -2.84 -11.24
C LEU A 99 8.58 -2.81 -11.72
N HIS A 100 9.03 -1.67 -12.26
CA HIS A 100 10.39 -1.45 -12.77
C HIS A 100 11.16 -0.50 -11.87
#